data_AF-A0A6L4YA36-F1
#
_entry.id   AF-A0A6L4YA36-F1
#
_cell.length_a   1.000
_cell.length_b   1.000
_cell.length_c   1.000
_cell.angle_alpha   90.00
_cell.angle_beta   90.00
_cell.angle_gamma   90.00
#
_symmetry.space_group_name_H-M   'P 1'
#
loop_
_entity.id
_entity.type
_entity.pdbx_description
1 polymer ?
#
loop_
_entity_poly.entity_id
_entity_poly.type
_entity_poly.pdbx_seq_one_letter_code
_entity_poly.pdbx_strand_id
1 'polypeptide(L)'
;MAKERKFWDEGVETLPLSKLKKLQLERLQEMATRAYEKTPFYRKKFDEAGVKPSDITTLGDIRRLPITEDSDTRGKPISDRLAVPEEDVKVFSSTTGTTTGIPEPLAFNKNDIDLFFDGEARGKWAIGVRPDDVVQIMTR
;
A
#
# COMPACT_ATOMS: atom_id res chain seq x y z
N MET A 1 16.96 16.99 -20.78
CA MET A 1 17.05 17.11 -19.30
C MET A 1 15.65 17.33 -18.70
N ALA A 2 15.09 16.37 -17.95
CA ALA A 2 13.68 16.29 -17.50
C ALA A 2 12.60 16.32 -18.61
N LYS A 3 12.52 17.35 -19.48
CA LYS A 3 11.48 17.47 -20.53
C LYS A 3 11.49 16.37 -21.60
N GLU A 4 12.63 15.71 -21.78
CA GLU A 4 12.80 14.61 -22.76
C GLU A 4 12.46 13.22 -22.19
N ARG A 5 12.37 13.10 -20.86
CA ARG A 5 12.11 11.81 -20.22
C ARG A 5 10.60 11.51 -20.31
N LYS A 6 10.23 10.45 -21.01
CA LYS A 6 8.81 10.08 -21.18
C LYS A 6 8.20 9.46 -19.92
N PHE A 7 8.94 8.58 -19.24
CA PHE A 7 8.48 7.82 -18.07
C PHE A 7 9.26 8.21 -16.82
N TRP A 8 8.61 8.27 -15.66
CA TRP A 8 9.25 8.55 -14.37
C TRP A 8 10.11 7.38 -13.87
N ASP A 9 9.79 6.16 -14.28
CA ASP A 9 10.52 4.93 -14.04
C ASP A 9 10.30 4.01 -15.24
N GLU A 10 11.08 4.25 -16.29
CA GLU A 10 10.97 3.51 -17.54
C GLU A 10 11.10 2.00 -17.35
N GLY A 11 11.94 1.54 -16.41
CA GLY A 11 12.15 0.12 -16.15
C GLY A 11 10.89 -0.60 -15.66
N VAL A 12 10.08 0.07 -14.84
CA VAL A 12 8.82 -0.49 -14.32
C VAL A 12 7.63 -0.17 -15.23
N GLU A 13 7.54 1.05 -15.75
CA GLU A 13 6.40 1.52 -16.55
C GLU A 13 6.33 0.88 -17.94
N THR A 14 7.47 0.41 -18.48
CA THR A 14 7.53 -0.27 -19.79
C THR A 14 7.77 -1.76 -19.68
N LEU A 15 7.70 -2.31 -18.46
CA LEU A 15 7.99 -3.71 -18.19
C LEU A 15 7.06 -4.63 -19.01
N PRO A 16 7.58 -5.64 -19.74
CA PRO A 16 6.74 -6.58 -20.47
C PRO A 16 5.71 -7.24 -19.55
N LEU A 17 4.49 -7.44 -20.04
CA LEU A 17 3.37 -7.93 -19.22
C LEU A 17 3.68 -9.24 -18.47
N SER A 18 4.44 -10.16 -19.07
CA SER A 18 4.87 -11.40 -18.41
C SER A 18 5.80 -11.14 -17.21
N LYS A 19 6.75 -10.21 -17.35
CA LYS A 19 7.64 -9.78 -16.27
C LYS A 19 6.88 -9.01 -15.20
N LEU A 20 5.91 -8.17 -15.59
CA LEU A 20 5.05 -7.46 -14.64
C LEU A 20 4.23 -8.42 -13.78
N LYS A 21 3.60 -9.43 -14.40
CA LYS A 21 2.86 -10.46 -13.65
C LYS A 21 3.75 -11.23 -12.68
N LYS A 22 5.00 -11.53 -13.08
CA LYS A 22 5.98 -12.17 -12.19
C LYS A 22 6.32 -11.29 -10.99
N LEU A 23 6.65 -10.03 -11.23
CA LEU A 23 6.96 -9.05 -10.16
C LEU A 23 5.76 -8.84 -9.22
N GLN A 24 4.54 -8.79 -9.75
CA GLN A 24 3.33 -8.68 -8.94
C GLN A 24 3.12 -9.91 -8.05
N LEU A 25 3.42 -11.11 -8.54
CA LEU A 25 3.30 -12.33 -7.76
C LEU A 25 4.33 -12.38 -6.62
N GLU A 26 5.59 -12.05 -6.93
CA GLU A 26 6.67 -11.97 -5.93
C GLU A 26 6.28 -10.99 -4.81
N ARG A 27 5.84 -9.77 -5.16
CA ARG A 27 5.41 -8.77 -4.18
C ARG A 27 4.16 -9.18 -3.40
N LEU A 28 3.20 -9.86 -4.05
CA LEU A 28 2.01 -10.37 -3.36
C LEU A 28 2.39 -11.40 -2.29
N GLN A 29 3.31 -12.32 -2.61
CA GLN A 29 3.81 -13.33 -1.67
C GLN A 29 4.55 -12.68 -0.50
N GLU A 30 5.42 -11.71 -0.77
CA GLU A 30 6.14 -10.93 0.25
C GLU A 30 5.16 -10.17 1.16
N MET A 31 4.17 -9.49 0.58
CA MET A 31 3.17 -8.74 1.33
C MET A 31 2.31 -9.65 2.21
N ALA A 32 1.81 -10.76 1.67
CA ALA A 32 0.99 -11.72 2.41
C ALA A 32 1.79 -12.34 3.57
N THR A 33 3.05 -12.70 3.32
CA THR A 33 3.96 -13.22 4.35
C THR A 33 4.19 -12.18 5.44
N ARG A 34 4.55 -10.95 5.06
CA ARG A 34 4.77 -9.85 6.01
C ARG A 34 3.51 -9.58 6.84
N ALA A 35 2.34 -9.50 6.22
CA ALA A 35 1.08 -9.26 6.92
C ALA A 35 0.80 -10.36 7.96
N TYR A 36 0.89 -11.63 7.55
CA TYR A 36 0.65 -12.80 8.40
C TYR A 36 1.65 -12.91 9.56
N GLU A 37 2.93 -12.67 9.29
CA GLU A 37 3.99 -12.83 10.30
C GLU A 37 4.06 -11.65 11.27
N LYS A 38 3.87 -10.41 10.77
CA LYS A 38 4.15 -9.19 11.55
C LYS A 38 2.94 -8.60 12.23
N THR A 39 1.71 -8.98 11.86
CA THR A 39 0.51 -8.39 12.47
C THR A 39 -0.37 -9.47 13.11
N PRO A 40 -0.76 -9.32 14.38
CA PRO A 40 -1.78 -10.17 15.00
C PRO A 40 -3.08 -10.20 14.21
N PHE A 41 -3.49 -9.05 13.65
CA PHE A 41 -4.70 -8.89 12.88
C PHE A 41 -4.76 -9.81 11.64
N TYR A 42 -3.80 -9.71 10.73
CA TYR A 42 -3.84 -10.52 9.50
C TYR A 42 -3.55 -11.98 9.77
N ARG A 43 -2.74 -12.31 10.79
CA ARG A 43 -2.55 -13.70 11.22
C ARG A 43 -3.87 -14.36 11.56
N LYS A 44 -4.64 -13.75 12.47
CA LYS A 44 -5.96 -14.23 12.89
C LYS A 44 -6.92 -14.36 11.71
N LYS A 45 -7.00 -13.31 10.88
CA LYS A 45 -7.92 -13.28 9.74
C LYS A 45 -7.61 -14.36 8.70
N PHE A 46 -6.33 -14.63 8.44
CA PHE A 46 -5.89 -15.67 7.52
C PHE A 46 -6.14 -17.07 8.10
N ASP A 47 -5.87 -17.25 9.41
CA ASP A 47 -6.13 -18.51 10.12
C ASP A 47 -7.62 -18.88 10.12
N GLU A 48 -8.50 -17.91 10.38
CA GLU A 48 -9.95 -18.08 10.33
C GLU A 48 -10.46 -18.42 8.91
N ALA A 49 -9.81 -17.88 7.88
CA ALA A 49 -10.09 -18.21 6.48
C ALA A 49 -9.44 -19.52 6.00
N GLY A 50 -8.61 -20.16 6.84
CA GLY A 50 -7.89 -21.38 6.48
C GLY A 50 -6.85 -21.19 5.38
N VAL A 51 -6.26 -20.00 5.25
CA VAL A 51 -5.27 -19.66 4.22
C VAL A 51 -3.91 -19.34 4.84
N LYS A 52 -2.82 -19.75 4.18
CA LYS A 52 -1.44 -19.41 4.55
C LYS A 52 -0.77 -18.64 3.41
N PRO A 53 0.26 -17.82 3.68
CA PRO A 53 0.99 -17.15 2.60
C PRO A 53 1.56 -18.11 1.53
N SER A 54 1.95 -19.32 1.94
CA SER A 54 2.44 -20.39 1.05
C SER A 54 1.39 -20.92 0.06
N ASP A 55 0.11 -20.63 0.28
CA ASP A 55 -0.98 -20.99 -0.64
C ASP A 55 -1.04 -20.11 -1.89
N ILE A 56 -0.30 -18.99 -1.92
CA ILE A 56 -0.28 -18.03 -3.02
C ILE A 56 0.80 -18.44 -4.01
N THR A 57 0.41 -19.14 -5.07
CA THR A 57 1.34 -19.64 -6.10
C THR A 57 1.13 -18.95 -7.45
N THR A 58 -0.01 -18.29 -7.62
CA THR A 58 -0.39 -17.52 -8.80
C THR A 58 -1.06 -16.22 -8.39
N LEU A 59 -1.13 -15.24 -9.29
CA LEU A 59 -1.88 -14.00 -9.06
C LEU A 59 -3.38 -14.24 -8.79
N GLY A 60 -3.94 -15.35 -9.30
CA GLY A 60 -5.34 -15.71 -9.09
C GLY A 60 -5.66 -16.09 -7.64
N ASP A 61 -4.65 -16.53 -6.89
CA ASP A 61 -4.80 -16.96 -5.50
C ASP A 61 -5.08 -15.80 -4.54
N ILE A 62 -4.94 -14.54 -4.99
CA ILE A 62 -5.36 -13.37 -4.21
C ILE A 62 -6.81 -13.46 -3.75
N ARG A 63 -7.67 -14.16 -4.50
CA ARG A 63 -9.09 -14.38 -4.15
C ARG A 63 -9.28 -15.29 -2.93
N ARG A 64 -8.25 -16.05 -2.53
CA ARG A 64 -8.25 -16.86 -1.32
C ARG A 64 -7.99 -16.02 -0.07
N LEU A 65 -7.42 -14.83 -0.23
CA LEU A 65 -7.20 -13.91 0.89
C LEU A 65 -8.54 -13.29 1.31
N PRO A 66 -8.85 -13.24 2.62
CA PRO A 66 -10.08 -12.64 3.10
C PRO A 66 -10.05 -11.12 2.91
N ILE A 67 -11.18 -10.55 2.50
CA ILE A 67 -11.34 -9.10 2.35
C ILE A 67 -11.28 -8.42 3.71
N THR A 68 -10.44 -7.38 3.84
CA THR A 68 -10.44 -6.48 5.00
C THR A 68 -11.56 -5.48 4.86
N GLU A 69 -12.58 -5.64 5.69
CA GLU A 69 -13.72 -4.73 5.76
C GLU A 69 -13.43 -3.60 6.75
N ASP A 70 -14.12 -2.48 6.60
CA ASP A 70 -13.96 -1.34 7.49
C ASP A 70 -14.29 -1.68 8.97
N SER A 71 -15.28 -2.54 9.19
CA SER A 71 -15.62 -3.06 10.53
C SER A 71 -14.51 -3.89 11.17
N ASP A 72 -13.55 -4.36 10.37
CA ASP A 72 -12.42 -5.11 10.88
C ASP A 72 -11.40 -4.24 11.60
N THR A 73 -11.33 -2.95 11.24
CA THR A 73 -10.30 -2.02 11.70
C THR A 73 -10.82 -0.89 12.57
N ARG A 74 -12.05 -0.43 12.28
CA ARG A 74 -12.63 0.75 12.90
C ARG A 74 -12.82 0.57 14.41
N GLY A 75 -12.33 1.57 15.17
CA GLY A 75 -12.41 1.57 16.63
C GLY A 75 -11.54 0.52 17.33
N LYS A 76 -10.65 -0.16 16.59
CA LYS A 76 -9.73 -1.16 17.13
C LYS A 76 -8.31 -0.59 17.25
N PRO A 77 -7.50 -1.09 18.20
CA PRO A 77 -6.12 -0.66 18.35
C PRO A 77 -5.35 -0.77 17.03
N ILE A 78 -4.62 0.30 16.67
CA ILE A 78 -3.79 0.27 15.47
C ILE A 78 -2.57 -0.64 15.64
N SER A 79 -2.09 -0.80 16.89
CA SER A 79 -0.95 -1.65 17.25
C SER A 79 -1.09 -3.09 16.76
N ASP A 80 -2.31 -3.64 16.75
CA ASP A 80 -2.61 -4.99 16.22
C ASP A 80 -2.37 -5.13 14.71
N ARG A 81 -2.21 -4.00 14.00
CA ARG A 81 -2.12 -3.90 12.53
C ARG A 81 -0.80 -3.30 12.06
N LEU A 82 0.06 -2.83 12.96
CA LEU A 82 1.38 -2.33 12.58
C LEU A 82 2.30 -3.51 12.25
N ALA A 83 2.89 -3.48 11.05
CA ALA A 83 3.91 -4.45 10.64
C ALA A 83 5.34 -4.00 10.98
N VAL A 84 5.46 -2.89 11.72
CA VAL A 84 6.69 -2.27 12.21
C VAL A 84 6.51 -1.90 13.69
N PRO A 85 7.58 -1.74 14.46
CA PRO A 85 7.50 -1.17 15.81
C PRO A 85 6.85 0.22 15.81
N GLU A 86 6.20 0.60 16.91
CA GLU A 86 5.52 1.91 17.01
C GLU A 86 6.50 3.08 16.88
N GLU A 87 7.73 2.94 17.35
CA GLU A 87 8.78 3.96 17.23
C GLU A 87 9.18 4.28 15.78
N ASP A 88 8.90 3.37 14.84
CA ASP A 88 9.17 3.57 13.42
C ASP A 88 8.08 4.37 12.71
N VAL A 89 6.91 4.54 13.35
CA VAL A 89 5.84 5.39 12.82
C VAL A 89 6.22 6.86 12.94
N LYS A 90 6.14 7.60 11.83
CA LYS A 90 6.54 9.02 11.75
C LYS A 90 5.37 9.96 11.53
N VAL A 91 4.31 9.48 10.86
CA VAL A 91 3.12 10.28 10.58
C VAL A 91 1.88 9.43 10.82
N PHE A 92 0.89 10.03 11.47
CA PHE A 92 -0.49 9.54 11.44
C PHE A 92 -1.33 10.46 10.56
N SER A 93 -2.07 9.87 9.63
CA SER A 93 -3.21 10.51 8.97
C SER A 93 -4.49 9.89 9.51
N SER A 94 -5.63 10.54 9.36
CA SER A 94 -6.90 9.95 9.76
C SER A 94 -8.01 10.31 8.78
N THR A 95 -8.95 9.38 8.63
CA THR A 95 -10.22 9.70 7.97
C THR A 95 -11.12 10.46 8.94
N THR A 96 -11.99 11.33 8.41
CA THR A 96 -12.89 12.15 9.23
C THR A 96 -13.94 11.33 10.01
N GLY A 97 -14.11 10.05 9.69
CA GLY A 97 -15.05 9.15 10.36
C GLY A 97 -16.51 9.58 10.19
N THR A 98 -16.86 10.35 9.16
CA THR A 98 -18.16 11.07 9.05
C THR A 98 -19.41 10.19 9.14
N THR A 99 -19.34 8.91 8.78
CA THR A 99 -20.49 7.99 8.88
C THR A 99 -20.65 7.34 10.26
N THR A 100 -19.58 7.23 11.05
CA THR A 100 -19.57 6.48 12.33
C THR A 100 -19.12 7.29 13.54
N GLY A 101 -18.60 8.50 13.32
CA GLY A 101 -17.99 9.35 14.34
C GLY A 101 -16.62 8.86 14.82
N ILE A 102 -16.10 7.74 14.31
CA ILE A 102 -14.84 7.13 14.74
C ILE A 102 -13.81 7.30 13.62
N PRO A 103 -12.81 8.18 13.79
CA PRO A 103 -11.70 8.32 12.86
C PRO A 103 -10.90 7.01 12.76
N GLU A 104 -10.52 6.63 11.53
CA GLU A 104 -9.61 5.52 11.30
C GLU A 104 -8.19 6.06 11.15
N PRO A 105 -7.24 5.74 12.06
CA PRO A 105 -5.87 6.19 11.96
C PRO A 105 -5.09 5.36 10.92
N LEU A 106 -4.28 6.06 10.12
CA LEU A 106 -3.35 5.49 9.14
C LEU A 106 -1.93 5.86 9.56
N ALA A 107 -1.12 4.86 9.90
CA ALA A 107 0.27 5.04 10.30
C ALA A 107 1.21 4.90 9.09
N PHE A 108 2.19 5.79 9.01
CA PHE A 108 3.23 5.79 7.98
C PHE A 108 4.61 5.83 8.64
N ASN A 109 5.48 4.89 8.27
CA ASN A 109 6.91 5.01 8.54
C ASN A 109 7.58 5.88 7.45
N LYS A 110 8.88 6.13 7.60
CA LYS A 110 9.64 6.94 6.62
C LYS A 110 9.57 6.36 5.19
N ASN A 111 9.75 5.06 5.03
CA ASN A 111 9.74 4.40 3.73
C ASN A 111 8.36 4.50 3.06
N ASP A 112 7.27 4.39 3.83
CA ASP A 112 5.91 4.54 3.30
C ASP A 112 5.69 5.96 2.75
N ILE A 113 6.21 6.97 3.44
CA ILE A 113 6.16 8.38 2.99
C ILE A 113 6.98 8.58 1.71
N ASP A 114 8.19 8.03 1.66
CA ASP A 114 9.06 8.14 0.49
C ASP A 114 8.41 7.45 -0.74
N LEU A 115 7.81 6.27 -0.55
CA LEU A 115 7.05 5.55 -1.59
C LEU A 115 5.80 6.31 -2.04
N PHE A 116 5.08 6.92 -1.11
CA PHE A 116 3.91 7.75 -1.42
C PHE A 116 4.30 8.92 -2.34
N PHE A 117 5.35 9.65 -1.98
CA PHE A 117 5.80 10.78 -2.79
C PHE A 117 6.39 10.38 -4.15
N ASP A 118 7.07 9.23 -4.23
CA ASP A 118 7.51 8.69 -5.53
C ASP A 118 6.33 8.34 -6.44
N GLY A 119 5.29 7.70 -5.89
CA GLY A 119 4.06 7.40 -6.62
C GLY A 119 3.32 8.66 -7.07
N GLU A 120 3.22 9.66 -6.20
CA GLU A 120 2.64 10.98 -6.50
C GLU A 120 3.41 11.72 -7.60
N ALA A 121 4.74 11.65 -7.58
CA ALA A 121 5.60 12.23 -8.61
C ALA A 121 5.42 11.50 -9.94
N ARG A 122 5.38 10.16 -9.93
CA ARG A 122 5.10 9.32 -11.12
C ARG A 122 3.76 9.66 -11.75
N GLY A 123 2.69 9.75 -10.94
CA GLY A 123 1.35 10.09 -11.42
C GLY A 123 1.30 11.47 -12.08
N LYS A 124 1.91 12.48 -11.44
CA LYS A 124 2.02 13.83 -12.00
C LYS A 124 2.85 13.87 -13.28
N TRP A 125 3.96 13.14 -13.32
CA TRP A 125 4.80 13.03 -14.52
C TRP A 125 4.03 12.48 -15.72
N ALA A 126 3.24 11.43 -15.49
CA ALA A 126 2.44 10.74 -16.51
C ALA A 126 1.37 11.65 -17.14
N ILE A 127 0.84 12.63 -16.40
CA ILE A 127 -0.11 13.62 -16.92
C ILE A 127 0.54 14.91 -17.45
N GLY A 128 1.88 14.93 -17.54
CA GLY A 128 2.61 16.02 -18.18
C GLY A 128 3.18 17.09 -17.25
N VAL A 129 2.98 16.99 -15.92
CA VAL A 129 3.57 17.91 -14.95
C VAL A 129 5.09 17.77 -14.95
N ARG A 130 5.80 18.90 -14.89
CA ARG A 130 7.26 18.98 -14.89
C ARG A 130 7.77 19.81 -13.71
N PRO A 131 9.07 19.69 -13.36
CA PRO A 131 9.62 20.38 -12.19
C PRO A 131 9.51 21.91 -12.23
N ASP A 132 9.35 22.51 -13.40
CA ASP A 132 9.16 23.95 -13.61
C ASP A 132 7.69 24.42 -13.53
N ASP A 133 6.74 23.50 -13.42
CA ASP A 133 5.32 23.85 -13.30
C ASP A 133 4.97 24.29 -11.87
N VAL A 134 4.09 25.28 -11.76
CA VAL A 134 3.48 25.67 -10.48
C VAL A 134 2.20 24.87 -10.29
N VAL A 135 2.17 24.02 -9.26
CA VAL A 135 1.02 23.17 -8.93
C VAL A 135 0.33 23.69 -7.68
N GLN A 136 -0.95 24.07 -7.79
CA GLN A 136 -1.78 24.39 -6.64
C GLN A 136 -2.34 23.09 -6.02
N ILE A 137 -2.04 22.84 -4.75
CA ILE A 137 -2.60 21.72 -3.99
C ILE A 137 -3.78 22.25 -3.18
N MET A 138 -5.00 21.81 -3.53
CA MET A 138 -6.21 22.12 -2.78
C MET A 138 -6.65 20.87 -2.00
N THR A 139 -6.40 20.85 -0.70
CA THR A 139 -7.00 19.87 0.22
C THR A 139 -8.30 20.44 0.77
N ARG A 140 -9.36 19.62 0.80
CA ARG A 140 -10.63 19.97 1.46
C ARG A 140 -10.51 19.88 2.97
#